data_AF-A0A415LHG9-F1
#
_entry.id   AF-A0A415LHG9-F1
#
_cell.length_a   1.000
_cell.length_b   1.000
_cell.length_c   1.000
_cell.angle_alpha   90.00
_cell.angle_beta   90.00
_cell.angle_gamma   90.00
#
_symmetry.space_group_name_H-M   'P 1'
#
loop_
_entity.id
_entity.type
_entity.pdbx_description
1 polymer ?
#
loop_
_entity_poly.entity_id
_entity_poly.type
_entity_poly.pdbx_seq_one_letter_code
_entity_poly.pdbx_strand_id
1 'polypeptide(L)'
;MNKEEIEKVISEYRRKNLGNSEVYELVRSDLAYGISKEEVDGYVKDYSLSTSQKEIYSKCLRQRYPINFIQFLMKKVEEQRCPMIIEYFEKGMTVEQLEEVLEQKPKTLAALRSMLQNIYSELSRFTDDSVQNPELLQQFQKQINTIVKKFENQEEKISQMFQAIKEHENNSYNEEKEKLLKQLEDVEQDLVNEKTISSDRNVTIINLRNENNELRSKMQSLNEEIQKKDTELQKERKKVKRLSGQVEEAKSTTTDNTVGANQGKSVLHQEKVQGVADAYTVTGIGTEPYVVVRNTVPDEKKSPAVALIKKLFLSKRSNRYLMKKVIQTDLNEGQIRQVASGMEKGLTYEQLDILIESKAAPERMAGIIELAVLENSLKEG
;
A
#
# COMPACT_ATOMS: atom_id res chain seq x y z
N MET A 1 -35.71 -20.04 -23.61
CA MET A 1 -36.06 -18.65 -23.21
C MET A 1 -35.52 -17.70 -24.26
N ASN A 2 -36.26 -16.67 -24.65
CA ASN A 2 -35.74 -15.69 -25.62
C ASN A 2 -34.79 -14.68 -24.93
N LYS A 3 -34.02 -13.92 -25.71
CA LYS A 3 -33.01 -12.99 -25.18
C LYS A 3 -33.60 -11.93 -24.23
N GLU A 4 -34.79 -11.42 -24.51
CA GLU A 4 -35.46 -10.41 -23.68
C GLU A 4 -35.90 -10.97 -22.32
N GLU A 5 -36.41 -12.20 -22.30
CA GLU A 5 -36.78 -12.92 -21.08
C GLU A 5 -35.54 -13.17 -20.20
N ILE A 6 -34.41 -13.55 -20.81
CA ILE A 6 -33.14 -13.76 -20.09
C ILE A 6 -32.70 -12.47 -19.41
N GLU A 7 -32.68 -11.35 -20.12
CA GLU A 7 -32.29 -10.05 -19.54
C GLU A 7 -33.24 -9.57 -18.43
N LYS A 8 -34.54 -9.90 -18.51
CA LYS A 8 -35.48 -9.65 -17.42
C LYS A 8 -35.11 -10.43 -16.16
N VAL A 9 -34.74 -11.70 -16.29
CA VAL A 9 -34.29 -12.53 -15.15
C VAL A 9 -32.98 -12.00 -14.57
N ILE A 10 -32.00 -11.66 -15.40
CA ILE A 10 -30.74 -11.06 -14.94
C ILE A 10 -30.98 -9.74 -14.20
N SER A 11 -31.85 -8.87 -14.73
CA SER A 11 -32.21 -7.61 -14.09
C SER A 11 -32.90 -7.80 -12.74
N GLU A 12 -33.75 -8.83 -12.63
CA GLU A 12 -34.35 -9.24 -11.35
C GLU A 12 -33.29 -9.68 -10.34
N TYR A 13 -32.34 -10.53 -10.76
CA TYR A 13 -31.27 -11.03 -9.90
C TYR A 13 -30.30 -9.93 -9.45
N ARG A 14 -29.99 -8.96 -10.33
CA ARG A 14 -29.21 -7.76 -9.98
C ARG A 14 -29.90 -6.91 -8.93
N ARG A 15 -31.20 -6.66 -9.10
CA ARG A 15 -31.99 -5.87 -8.14
C ARG A 15 -32.05 -6.54 -6.76
N LYS A 16 -32.06 -7.88 -6.74
CA LYS A 16 -32.07 -8.69 -5.51
C LYS A 16 -30.67 -8.99 -4.96
N ASN A 17 -29.62 -8.49 -5.60
CA ASN A 17 -28.22 -8.73 -5.22
C ASN A 17 -27.86 -10.23 -5.06
N LEU A 18 -28.34 -11.08 -5.99
CA LEU A 18 -28.19 -12.54 -5.89
C LEU A 18 -26.85 -13.08 -6.44
N GLY A 19 -25.86 -12.22 -6.72
CA GLY A 19 -24.59 -12.67 -7.30
C GLY A 19 -23.68 -11.52 -7.70
N ASN A 20 -22.50 -11.87 -8.22
CA ASN A 20 -21.56 -10.94 -8.83
C ASN A 20 -21.68 -10.97 -10.37
N SER A 21 -20.83 -10.20 -11.07
CA SER A 21 -20.82 -10.17 -12.53
C SER A 21 -20.64 -11.56 -13.16
N GLU A 22 -19.77 -12.39 -12.62
CA GLU A 22 -19.48 -13.74 -13.14
C GLU A 22 -20.69 -14.66 -13.01
N VAL A 23 -21.36 -14.64 -11.85
CA VAL A 23 -22.58 -15.42 -11.62
C VAL A 23 -23.69 -14.97 -12.59
N TYR A 24 -23.82 -13.68 -12.88
CA TYR A 24 -24.81 -13.21 -13.85
C TYR A 24 -24.51 -13.68 -15.28
N GLU A 25 -23.25 -13.73 -15.69
CA GLU A 25 -22.89 -14.28 -17.00
C GLU A 25 -23.12 -15.80 -17.07
N LEU A 26 -22.83 -16.52 -15.98
CA LEU A 26 -23.12 -17.95 -15.86
C LEU A 26 -24.62 -18.23 -16.03
N VAL A 27 -25.45 -17.51 -15.28
CA VAL A 27 -26.92 -17.58 -15.38
C VAL A 27 -27.41 -17.29 -16.79
N ARG A 28 -26.89 -16.23 -17.42
CA ARG A 28 -27.26 -15.86 -18.79
C ARG A 28 -26.95 -17.01 -19.75
N SER A 29 -25.77 -17.60 -19.62
CA SER A 29 -25.31 -18.73 -20.43
C SER A 29 -26.17 -19.97 -20.22
N ASP A 30 -26.57 -20.28 -18.98
CA ASP A 30 -27.40 -21.44 -18.64
C ASP A 30 -28.84 -21.30 -19.16
N LEU A 31 -29.45 -20.14 -18.97
CA LEU A 31 -30.79 -19.86 -19.48
C LEU A 31 -30.83 -19.88 -21.02
N ALA A 32 -29.75 -19.42 -21.67
CA ALA A 32 -29.58 -19.51 -23.12
C ALA A 32 -29.39 -20.96 -23.60
N TYR A 33 -28.70 -21.79 -22.81
CA TYR A 33 -28.54 -23.23 -23.06
C TYR A 33 -29.86 -24.01 -22.86
N GLY A 34 -30.85 -23.42 -22.19
CA GLY A 34 -32.16 -24.01 -21.96
C GLY A 34 -32.33 -24.66 -20.59
N ILE A 35 -31.47 -24.31 -19.62
CA ILE A 35 -31.69 -24.62 -18.20
C ILE A 35 -32.84 -23.74 -17.70
N SER A 36 -33.74 -24.29 -16.89
CA SER A 36 -34.92 -23.57 -16.41
C SER A 36 -34.53 -22.52 -15.34
N LYS A 37 -35.42 -21.54 -15.13
CA LYS A 37 -35.21 -20.54 -14.07
C LYS A 37 -35.18 -21.20 -12.69
N GLU A 38 -35.99 -22.23 -12.47
CA GLU A 38 -36.08 -22.98 -11.22
C GLU A 38 -34.78 -23.75 -10.93
N GLU A 39 -34.17 -24.33 -11.96
CA GLU A 39 -32.88 -25.02 -11.84
C GLU A 39 -31.75 -24.03 -11.54
N VAL A 40 -31.72 -22.89 -12.24
CA VAL A 40 -30.74 -21.82 -12.00
C VAL A 40 -30.90 -21.19 -10.61
N ASP A 41 -32.14 -20.99 -10.18
CA ASP A 41 -32.46 -20.53 -8.82
C ASP A 41 -31.83 -21.44 -7.75
N GLY A 42 -31.68 -22.74 -8.05
CA GLY A 42 -31.09 -23.74 -7.17
C GLY A 42 -29.66 -23.43 -6.73
N TYR A 43 -28.85 -22.79 -7.58
CA TYR A 43 -27.49 -22.35 -7.21
C TYR A 43 -27.37 -20.85 -7.00
N VAL A 44 -28.21 -20.03 -7.64
CA VAL A 44 -28.14 -18.57 -7.49
C VAL A 44 -28.61 -18.13 -6.11
N LYS A 45 -29.72 -18.69 -5.61
CA LYS A 45 -30.30 -18.31 -4.32
C LYS A 45 -29.59 -18.92 -3.11
N ASP A 46 -28.74 -19.92 -3.33
CA ASP A 46 -27.90 -20.46 -2.28
C ASP A 46 -26.67 -19.55 -2.08
N TYR A 47 -26.71 -18.75 -1.02
CA TYR A 47 -25.63 -17.84 -0.65
C TYR A 47 -24.44 -18.54 0.00
N SER A 48 -24.58 -19.81 0.40
CA SER A 48 -23.47 -20.58 0.97
C SER A 48 -22.47 -21.05 -0.08
N LEU A 49 -22.88 -21.10 -1.35
CA LEU A 49 -22.06 -21.57 -2.45
C LEU A 49 -21.07 -20.49 -2.91
N SER A 50 -19.80 -20.89 -3.04
CA SER A 50 -18.76 -20.11 -3.71
C SER A 50 -19.09 -19.94 -5.21
N THR A 51 -18.46 -18.96 -5.88
CA THR A 51 -18.58 -18.82 -7.34
C THR A 51 -18.17 -20.11 -8.05
N SER A 52 -17.08 -20.75 -7.62
CA SER A 52 -16.61 -22.02 -8.17
C SER A 52 -17.63 -23.15 -7.98
N GLN A 53 -18.26 -23.25 -6.80
CA GLN A 53 -19.30 -24.24 -6.56
C GLN A 53 -20.53 -24.00 -7.46
N LYS A 54 -20.91 -22.74 -7.69
CA LYS A 54 -21.98 -22.39 -8.65
C LYS A 54 -21.63 -22.80 -10.08
N GLU A 55 -20.37 -22.68 -10.49
CA GLU A 55 -19.90 -23.19 -11.80
C GLU A 55 -19.98 -24.72 -11.91
N ILE A 56 -19.58 -25.44 -10.85
CA ILE A 56 -19.69 -26.91 -10.80
C ILE A 56 -21.17 -27.31 -10.90
N TYR A 57 -22.04 -26.65 -10.13
CA TYR A 57 -23.49 -26.85 -10.19
C TYR A 57 -24.02 -26.66 -11.62
N SER A 58 -23.69 -25.53 -12.25
CA SER A 58 -24.07 -25.22 -13.63
C SER A 58 -23.61 -26.30 -14.62
N LYS A 59 -22.36 -26.77 -14.52
CA LYS A 59 -21.83 -27.85 -15.37
C LYS A 59 -22.65 -29.14 -15.20
N CYS A 60 -22.97 -29.53 -13.97
CA CYS A 60 -23.79 -30.70 -13.70
C CYS A 60 -25.21 -30.58 -14.29
N LEU A 61 -25.83 -29.39 -14.23
CA LEU A 61 -27.13 -29.13 -14.86
C LEU A 61 -27.05 -29.29 -16.39
N ARG A 62 -26.01 -28.76 -17.03
CA ARG A 62 -25.80 -28.90 -18.49
C ARG A 62 -25.60 -30.35 -18.92
N GLN A 63 -24.97 -31.16 -18.06
CA GLN A 63 -24.79 -32.61 -18.23
C GLN A 63 -26.03 -33.43 -17.84
N ARG A 64 -27.12 -32.76 -17.42
CA ARG A 64 -28.40 -33.39 -17.03
C ARG A 64 -28.26 -34.34 -15.84
N TYR A 65 -27.37 -34.03 -14.92
CA TYR A 65 -27.23 -34.82 -13.70
C TYR A 65 -28.46 -34.67 -12.79
N PRO A 66 -28.87 -35.75 -12.10
CA PRO A 66 -29.98 -35.70 -11.17
C PRO A 66 -29.78 -34.65 -10.07
N ILE A 67 -30.84 -33.89 -9.75
CA ILE A 67 -30.79 -32.81 -8.75
C ILE A 67 -30.35 -33.33 -7.38
N ASN A 68 -30.74 -34.55 -7.00
CA ASN A 68 -30.30 -35.17 -5.74
C ASN A 68 -28.77 -35.39 -5.69
N PHE A 69 -28.15 -35.81 -6.80
CA PHE A 69 -26.69 -35.91 -6.90
C PHE A 69 -26.03 -34.55 -6.78
N ILE A 70 -26.55 -33.53 -7.47
CA ILE A 70 -26.02 -32.17 -7.39
C ILE A 70 -26.12 -31.63 -5.96
N GLN A 71 -27.25 -31.84 -5.28
CA GLN A 71 -27.42 -31.44 -3.88
C GLN A 71 -26.47 -32.17 -2.93
N PHE A 72 -26.26 -33.47 -3.13
CA PHE A 72 -25.25 -34.24 -2.41
C PHE A 72 -23.85 -33.64 -2.60
N LEU A 73 -23.47 -33.39 -3.86
CA LEU A 73 -22.17 -32.82 -4.21
C LEU A 73 -21.95 -31.46 -3.53
N MET A 74 -22.96 -30.57 -3.55
CA MET A 74 -22.82 -29.24 -2.97
C MET A 74 -22.83 -29.23 -1.43
N LYS A 75 -23.53 -30.16 -0.78
CA LYS A 75 -23.72 -30.15 0.69
C LYS A 75 -22.75 -31.04 1.45
N LYS A 76 -22.28 -32.13 0.84
CA LYS A 76 -21.51 -33.18 1.52
C LYS A 76 -20.08 -33.29 1.02
N VAL A 77 -19.77 -32.72 -0.14
CA VAL A 77 -18.46 -32.84 -0.78
C VAL A 77 -17.76 -31.48 -0.77
N GLU A 78 -16.51 -31.49 -0.33
CA GLU A 78 -15.63 -30.32 -0.43
C GLU A 78 -15.36 -30.00 -1.92
N GLU A 79 -15.28 -28.71 -2.26
CA GLU A 79 -15.11 -28.24 -3.64
C GLU A 79 -13.99 -28.97 -4.40
N GLN A 80 -12.85 -29.18 -3.73
CA GLN A 80 -11.66 -29.82 -4.29
C GLN A 80 -11.88 -31.31 -4.64
N ARG A 81 -12.80 -31.97 -3.95
CA ARG A 81 -13.12 -33.40 -4.14
C ARG A 81 -14.24 -33.61 -5.17
N CYS A 82 -14.95 -32.55 -5.56
CA CYS A 82 -16.06 -32.64 -6.50
C CYS A 82 -15.70 -33.32 -7.83
N PRO A 83 -14.55 -33.05 -8.49
CA PRO A 83 -14.19 -33.72 -9.74
C PRO A 83 -14.09 -35.24 -9.61
N MET A 84 -13.48 -35.73 -8.51
CA MET A 84 -13.36 -37.17 -8.24
C MET A 84 -14.74 -37.80 -8.04
N ILE A 85 -15.61 -37.16 -7.27
CA ILE A 85 -16.96 -37.68 -7.00
C ILE A 85 -17.81 -37.69 -8.27
N ILE A 86 -17.68 -36.69 -9.14
CA ILE A 86 -18.31 -36.67 -10.46
C ILE A 86 -17.82 -37.85 -11.31
N GLU A 87 -16.52 -38.11 -11.37
CA GLU A 87 -15.97 -39.25 -12.13
C GLU A 87 -16.52 -40.58 -11.62
N TYR A 88 -16.66 -40.75 -10.30
CA TYR A 88 -17.24 -41.95 -9.72
C TYR A 88 -18.72 -42.12 -10.07
N PHE A 89 -19.47 -41.02 -10.04
CA PHE A 89 -20.87 -41.01 -10.47
C PHE A 89 -21.00 -41.36 -11.96
N GLU A 90 -20.17 -40.79 -12.82
CA GLU A 90 -20.11 -41.10 -14.26
C GLU A 90 -19.77 -42.57 -14.54
N LYS A 91 -19.00 -43.21 -13.65
CA LYS A 91 -18.69 -44.65 -13.69
C LYS A 91 -19.82 -45.54 -13.16
N GLY A 92 -20.96 -44.96 -12.78
CA GLY A 92 -22.18 -45.67 -12.42
C GLY A 92 -22.39 -45.89 -10.92
N MET A 93 -21.62 -45.23 -10.05
CA MET A 93 -21.85 -45.28 -8.61
C MET A 93 -23.12 -44.50 -8.21
N THR A 94 -23.90 -45.06 -7.29
CA THR A 94 -25.08 -44.37 -6.75
C THR A 94 -24.69 -43.35 -5.68
N VAL A 95 -25.60 -42.42 -5.36
CA VAL A 95 -25.36 -41.40 -4.32
C VAL A 95 -25.08 -42.07 -2.96
N GLU A 96 -25.76 -43.18 -2.66
CA GLU A 96 -25.59 -43.94 -1.41
C GLU A 96 -24.18 -44.56 -1.32
N GLN A 97 -23.68 -45.13 -2.42
CA GLN A 97 -22.32 -45.68 -2.48
C GLN A 97 -21.27 -44.57 -2.35
N LEU A 98 -21.52 -43.39 -2.91
CA LEU A 98 -20.64 -42.24 -2.79
C LEU A 98 -20.64 -41.68 -1.37
N GLU A 99 -21.78 -41.64 -0.69
CA GLU A 99 -21.88 -41.29 0.73
C GLU A 99 -21.04 -42.24 1.58
N GLU A 100 -21.17 -43.55 1.35
CA GLU A 100 -20.37 -44.55 2.05
C GLU A 100 -18.86 -44.34 1.83
N VAL A 101 -18.42 -44.06 0.60
CA VAL A 101 -17.01 -43.75 0.30
C VAL A 101 -16.53 -42.46 0.96
N LEU A 102 -17.40 -41.47 1.18
CA LEU A 102 -17.05 -40.24 1.91
C LEU A 102 -16.97 -40.47 3.42
N GLU A 103 -17.80 -41.35 3.97
CA GLU A 103 -17.83 -41.71 5.39
C GLU A 103 -16.72 -42.68 5.78
N GLN A 104 -16.38 -43.61 4.90
CA GLN A 104 -15.23 -44.49 5.02
C GLN A 104 -13.95 -43.67 4.83
N LYS A 105 -13.48 -43.03 5.89
CA LYS A 105 -12.14 -42.44 5.93
C LYS A 105 -11.13 -43.54 6.28
N PRO A 106 -10.36 -44.13 5.34
CA PRO A 106 -9.06 -44.65 5.72
C PRO A 106 -8.19 -43.43 6.03
N LYS A 107 -8.21 -43.00 7.30
CA LYS A 107 -7.44 -41.83 7.74
C LYS A 107 -5.94 -42.03 7.62
N THR A 108 -5.49 -43.27 7.36
CA THR A 108 -4.09 -43.62 7.14
C THR A 108 -3.98 -44.69 6.06
N LEU A 109 -2.86 -44.70 5.33
CA LEU A 109 -2.51 -45.76 4.39
C LEU A 109 -2.61 -47.16 5.04
N ALA A 110 -2.26 -47.28 6.31
CA ALA A 110 -2.37 -48.51 7.08
C ALA A 110 -3.82 -49.02 7.17
N ALA A 111 -4.79 -48.12 7.35
CA ALA A 111 -6.21 -48.48 7.38
C ALA A 111 -6.72 -48.93 6.00
N LEU A 112 -6.34 -48.23 4.92
CA LEU A 112 -6.67 -48.64 3.55
C LEU A 112 -6.05 -50.01 3.23
N ARG A 113 -4.79 -50.22 3.60
CA ARG A 113 -4.08 -51.48 3.41
C ARG A 113 -4.77 -52.61 4.18
N SER A 114 -5.16 -52.39 5.42
CA SER A 114 -5.89 -53.36 6.24
C SER A 114 -7.23 -53.74 5.61
N MET A 115 -8.00 -52.73 5.17
CA MET A 115 -9.30 -52.94 4.52
C MET A 115 -9.18 -53.72 3.21
N LEU A 116 -8.24 -53.37 2.33
CA LEU A 116 -8.00 -54.08 1.07
C LEU A 116 -7.55 -55.53 1.31
N GLN A 117 -6.73 -55.78 2.34
CA GLN A 117 -6.31 -57.13 2.70
C GLN A 117 -7.45 -57.95 3.31
N ASN A 118 -8.33 -57.32 4.10
CA ASN A 118 -9.52 -57.99 4.62
C ASN A 118 -10.47 -58.39 3.49
N ILE A 119 -10.75 -57.49 2.55
CA ILE A 119 -11.57 -57.79 1.35
C ILE A 119 -10.95 -58.95 0.54
N TYR A 120 -9.63 -58.92 0.33
CA TYR A 120 -8.93 -60.04 -0.32
C TYR A 120 -9.10 -61.36 0.43
N SER A 121 -8.96 -61.32 1.76
CA SER A 121 -9.10 -62.53 2.60
C SER A 121 -10.53 -63.09 2.58
N GLU A 122 -11.55 -62.24 2.57
CA GLU A 122 -12.94 -62.67 2.46
C GLU A 122 -13.22 -63.26 1.08
N LEU A 123 -12.79 -62.61 0.01
CA LEU A 123 -12.88 -63.13 -1.37
C LEU A 123 -12.21 -64.51 -1.49
N SER A 124 -11.03 -64.69 -0.87
CA SER A 124 -10.32 -65.98 -0.91
C SER A 124 -11.05 -67.11 -0.18
N ARG A 125 -11.86 -66.80 0.84
CA ARG A 125 -12.69 -67.79 1.56
C ARG A 125 -13.90 -68.22 0.73
N PHE A 126 -14.49 -67.32 -0.04
CA PHE A 126 -15.62 -67.66 -0.94
C PHE A 126 -15.18 -68.49 -2.16
N THR A 127 -13.89 -68.49 -2.50
CA THR A 127 -13.34 -69.27 -3.62
C THR A 127 -12.93 -70.70 -3.28
N ASP A 128 -12.99 -71.11 -2.00
CA ASP A 128 -12.67 -72.49 -1.61
C ASP A 128 -13.79 -73.49 -2.01
N ASP A 129 -15.03 -73.05 -2.14
CA ASP A 129 -16.19 -73.94 -2.43
C ASP A 129 -16.57 -74.03 -3.92
N SER A 130 -15.93 -73.27 -4.81
CA SER A 130 -16.06 -73.53 -6.26
C SER A 130 -14.85 -72.99 -7.01
N VAL A 131 -14.17 -73.88 -7.73
CA VAL A 131 -13.06 -73.58 -8.64
C VAL A 131 -13.49 -72.52 -9.64
N GLN A 132 -13.18 -71.25 -9.38
CA GLN A 132 -13.26 -70.18 -10.38
C GLN A 132 -12.08 -69.22 -10.21
N ASN A 133 -11.10 -69.38 -11.11
CA ASN A 133 -10.00 -68.46 -11.45
C ASN A 133 -9.06 -67.98 -10.31
N PRO A 134 -8.16 -68.86 -9.82
CA PRO A 134 -7.02 -68.45 -8.99
C PRO A 134 -6.15 -67.36 -9.66
N GLU A 135 -6.12 -67.33 -10.98
CA GLU A 135 -5.43 -66.30 -11.78
C GLU A 135 -6.02 -64.90 -11.58
N LEU A 136 -7.35 -64.78 -11.42
CA LEU A 136 -8.03 -63.51 -11.18
C LEU A 136 -7.72 -62.99 -9.77
N LEU A 137 -7.71 -63.87 -8.76
CA LEU A 137 -7.30 -63.53 -7.40
C LEU A 137 -5.84 -63.04 -7.36
N GLN A 138 -4.96 -63.71 -8.09
CA GLN A 138 -3.56 -63.33 -8.18
C GLN A 138 -3.37 -61.98 -8.90
N GLN A 139 -4.14 -61.71 -9.95
CA GLN A 139 -4.18 -60.40 -10.61
C GLN A 139 -4.72 -59.32 -9.67
N PHE A 140 -5.77 -59.60 -8.91
CA PHE A 140 -6.34 -58.67 -7.94
C PHE A 140 -5.33 -58.34 -6.82
N GLN A 141 -4.62 -59.33 -6.30
CA GLN A 141 -3.58 -59.10 -5.30
C GLN A 141 -2.40 -58.28 -5.86
N LYS A 142 -2.03 -58.51 -7.12
CA LYS A 142 -1.01 -57.71 -7.82
C LYS A 142 -1.47 -56.25 -8.00
N GLN A 143 -2.75 -56.02 -8.30
CA GLN A 143 -3.32 -54.68 -8.38
C GLN A 143 -3.34 -54.00 -7.01
N ILE A 144 -3.74 -54.69 -5.93
CA ILE A 144 -3.66 -54.16 -4.56
C ILE A 144 -2.23 -53.73 -4.23
N ASN A 145 -1.23 -54.59 -4.47
CA ASN A 145 0.17 -54.26 -4.19
C ASN A 145 0.66 -53.06 -5.00
N THR A 146 0.22 -52.94 -6.26
CA THR A 146 0.56 -51.80 -7.13
C THR A 146 -0.06 -50.51 -6.60
N ILE A 147 -1.33 -50.55 -6.17
CA ILE A 147 -2.04 -49.40 -5.61
C ILE A 147 -1.39 -48.97 -4.29
N VAL A 148 -1.13 -49.91 -3.38
CA VAL A 148 -0.45 -49.63 -2.09
C VAL A 148 0.89 -48.94 -2.33
N LYS A 149 1.71 -49.43 -3.27
CA LYS A 149 3.02 -48.82 -3.58
C LYS A 149 2.89 -47.41 -4.17
N LYS A 150 1.85 -47.14 -4.98
CA LYS A 150 1.59 -45.79 -5.49
C LYS A 150 1.18 -44.83 -4.37
N PHE A 151 0.35 -45.29 -3.44
CA PHE A 151 -0.06 -44.51 -2.28
C PHE A 151 1.11 -44.23 -1.32
N GLU A 152 1.98 -45.21 -1.05
CA GLU A 152 3.20 -45.03 -0.24
C GLU A 152 4.06 -43.88 -0.79
N ASN A 153 4.29 -43.87 -2.11
CA ASN A 153 5.06 -42.81 -2.77
C ASN A 153 4.36 -41.44 -2.70
N GLN A 154 3.03 -41.41 -2.82
CA GLN A 154 2.26 -40.17 -2.68
C GLN A 154 2.29 -39.63 -1.23
N GLU A 155 2.18 -40.48 -0.22
CA GLU A 155 2.25 -40.09 1.19
C GLU A 155 3.64 -39.53 1.54
N GLU A 156 4.71 -40.14 1.01
CA GLU A 156 6.07 -39.62 1.16
C GLU A 156 6.22 -38.21 0.55
N LYS A 157 5.69 -37.99 -0.66
CA LYS A 157 5.69 -36.65 -1.28
C LYS A 157 4.90 -35.62 -0.49
N ILE A 158 3.72 -36.01 0.03
CA ILE A 158 2.90 -35.13 0.88
C ILE A 158 3.66 -34.77 2.16
N SER A 159 4.33 -35.74 2.78
CA SER A 159 5.16 -35.50 3.97
C SER A 159 6.32 -34.53 3.68
N GLN A 160 7.01 -34.73 2.56
CA GLN A 160 8.05 -33.81 2.09
C GLN A 160 7.50 -32.39 1.84
N MET A 161 6.32 -32.27 1.23
CA MET A 161 5.66 -30.97 1.03
C MET A 161 5.29 -30.30 2.37
N PHE A 162 4.75 -31.05 3.33
CA PHE A 162 4.45 -30.50 4.66
C PHE A 162 5.69 -30.01 5.39
N GLN A 163 6.79 -30.77 5.30
CA GLN A 163 8.07 -30.35 5.85
C GLN A 163 8.58 -29.07 5.18
N ALA A 164 8.50 -28.98 3.85
CA ALA A 164 8.88 -27.78 3.11
C ALA A 164 8.00 -26.57 3.47
N ILE A 165 6.68 -26.75 3.67
CA ILE A 165 5.78 -25.69 4.14
C ILE A 165 6.19 -25.21 5.54
N LYS A 166 6.47 -26.14 6.45
CA LYS A 166 6.88 -25.81 7.83
C LYS A 166 8.23 -25.09 7.89
N GLU A 167 9.16 -25.49 7.03
CA GLU A 167 10.44 -24.77 6.86
C GLU A 167 10.22 -23.38 6.27
N HIS A 168 9.30 -23.24 5.31
CA HIS A 168 8.96 -21.93 4.73
C HIS A 168 8.20 -21.02 5.71
N GLU A 169 7.38 -21.56 6.61
CA GLU A 169 6.76 -20.80 7.72
C GLU A 169 7.80 -20.27 8.72
N ASN A 170 8.91 -21.01 8.90
CA ASN A 170 9.97 -20.64 9.84
C ASN A 170 11.15 -19.88 9.18
N ASN A 171 11.16 -19.71 7.86
CA ASN A 171 12.26 -19.05 7.15
C ASN A 171 12.18 -17.51 7.19
N SER A 172 13.32 -16.89 6.89
CA SER A 172 13.72 -15.46 6.78
C SER A 172 12.64 -14.38 6.66
N TYR A 173 11.50 -14.66 6.04
CA TYR A 173 10.38 -13.72 5.93
C TYR A 173 9.82 -13.29 7.29
N ASN A 174 9.77 -14.20 8.28
CA ASN A 174 9.31 -13.85 9.63
C ASN A 174 10.33 -13.00 10.41
N GLU A 175 11.63 -13.27 10.25
CA GLU A 175 12.68 -12.44 10.88
C GLU A 175 12.75 -11.03 10.27
N GLU A 176 12.62 -10.92 8.95
CA GLU A 176 12.60 -9.63 8.26
C GLU A 176 11.31 -8.85 8.58
N LYS A 177 10.17 -9.52 8.67
CA LYS A 177 8.92 -8.94 9.15
C LYS A 177 9.02 -8.44 10.59
N GLU A 178 9.63 -9.19 11.51
CA GLU A 178 9.85 -8.72 12.89
C GLU A 178 10.79 -7.50 12.93
N LYS A 179 11.85 -7.50 12.12
CA LYS A 179 12.75 -6.33 12.00
C LYS A 179 12.01 -5.11 11.47
N LEU A 180 11.16 -5.27 10.46
CA LEU A 180 10.34 -4.19 9.89
C LEU A 180 9.29 -3.69 10.88
N LEU A 181 8.65 -4.59 11.64
CA LEU A 181 7.71 -4.21 12.70
C LEU A 181 8.40 -3.37 13.78
N LYS A 182 9.61 -3.76 14.20
CA LYS A 182 10.39 -3.00 15.17
C LYS A 182 10.81 -1.62 14.65
N GLN A 183 11.24 -1.53 13.39
CA GLN A 183 11.55 -0.24 12.76
C GLN A 183 10.32 0.67 12.63
N LEU A 184 9.13 0.09 12.40
CA LEU A 184 7.89 0.85 12.33
C LEU A 184 7.53 1.43 13.72
N GLU A 185 7.67 0.63 14.77
CA GLU A 185 7.45 1.07 16.16
C GLU A 185 8.38 2.23 16.54
N ASP A 186 9.67 2.13 16.21
CA ASP A 186 10.65 3.20 16.45
C ASP A 186 10.27 4.51 15.72
N VAL A 187 9.86 4.40 14.44
CA VAL A 187 9.43 5.56 13.64
C VAL A 187 8.14 6.19 14.16
N GLU A 188 7.19 5.38 14.63
CA GLU A 188 5.96 5.87 15.26
C GLU A 188 6.26 6.64 16.54
N GLN A 189 7.18 6.14 17.37
CA GLN A 189 7.59 6.83 18.59
C GLN A 189 8.26 8.18 18.29
N ASP A 190 9.15 8.23 17.30
CA ASP A 190 9.79 9.48 16.85
C ASP A 190 8.76 10.48 16.31
N LEU A 191 7.76 10.02 15.57
CA LEU A 191 6.68 10.87 15.07
C LEU A 191 5.87 11.49 16.21
N VAL A 192 5.57 10.71 17.26
CA VAL A 192 4.87 11.21 18.45
C VAL A 192 5.71 12.27 19.18
N ASN A 193 7.02 12.04 19.30
CA ASN A 193 7.95 12.99 19.91
C ASN A 193 8.01 14.31 19.12
N GLU A 194 8.20 14.24 17.80
CA GLU A 194 8.20 15.43 16.93
C GLU A 194 6.87 16.18 16.97
N LYS A 195 5.74 15.46 17.00
CA LYS A 195 4.41 16.08 17.13
C LYS A 195 4.25 16.83 18.44
N THR A 196 4.78 16.26 19.54
CA THR A 196 4.76 16.90 20.86
C THR A 196 5.63 18.16 20.85
N ILE A 197 6.87 18.07 20.37
CA ILE A 197 7.78 19.22 20.24
C ILE A 197 7.19 20.30 19.34
N SER A 198 6.57 19.93 18.22
CA SER A 198 5.91 20.88 17.32
C SER A 198 4.72 21.56 17.99
N SER A 199 3.96 20.83 18.81
CA SER A 199 2.86 21.41 19.59
C SER A 199 3.39 22.45 20.57
N ASP A 200 4.47 22.13 21.30
CA ASP A 200 5.10 23.07 22.26
C ASP A 200 5.63 24.32 21.55
N ARG A 201 6.30 24.15 20.40
CA ARG A 201 6.75 25.28 19.55
C ARG A 201 5.57 26.14 19.11
N ASN A 202 4.43 25.55 18.74
CA ASN A 202 3.25 26.30 18.35
C ASN A 202 2.70 27.15 19.51
N VAL A 203 2.70 26.61 20.73
CA VAL A 203 2.33 27.39 21.93
C VAL A 203 3.28 28.57 22.12
N THR A 204 4.60 28.36 21.98
CA THR A 204 5.58 29.46 22.05
C THR A 204 5.33 30.53 20.98
N ILE A 205 5.04 30.14 19.74
CA ILE A 205 4.75 31.07 18.65
C ILE A 205 3.49 31.91 18.96
N ILE A 206 2.45 31.30 19.51
CA ILE A 206 1.23 32.02 19.91
C ILE A 206 1.56 33.08 20.97
N ASN A 207 2.33 32.71 21.98
CA ASN A 207 2.74 33.63 23.04
C ASN A 207 3.55 34.80 22.49
N LEU A 208 4.55 34.54 21.64
CA LEU A 208 5.37 35.57 21.00
C LEU A 208 4.56 36.47 20.06
N ARG A 209 3.53 35.94 19.39
CA ARG A 209 2.62 36.74 18.57
C ARG A 209 1.78 37.69 19.42
N ASN A 210 1.29 37.21 20.56
CA ASN A 210 0.52 38.03 21.49
C ASN A 210 1.39 39.17 22.05
N GLU A 211 2.60 38.86 22.51
CA GLU A 211 3.55 39.86 23.01
C GLU A 211 3.92 40.90 21.92
N ASN A 212 4.18 40.46 20.69
CA ASN A 212 4.42 41.38 19.57
C ASN A 212 3.22 42.28 19.27
N ASN A 213 2.00 41.77 19.38
CA ASN A 213 0.79 42.57 19.17
C ASN A 213 0.62 43.63 20.28
N GLU A 214 0.91 43.28 21.53
CA GLU A 214 0.92 44.24 22.64
C GLU A 214 1.97 45.33 22.42
N LEU A 215 3.20 44.95 22.05
CA LEU A 215 4.27 45.90 21.75
C LEU A 215 3.90 46.83 20.59
N ARG A 216 3.30 46.30 19.51
CA ARG A 216 2.80 47.11 18.39
C ARG A 216 1.74 48.11 18.84
N SER A 217 0.81 47.69 19.69
CA SER A 217 -0.24 48.56 20.22
C SER A 217 0.33 49.69 21.07
N LYS A 218 1.31 49.38 21.94
CA LYS A 218 2.05 50.38 22.73
C LYS A 218 2.84 51.33 21.84
N MET A 219 3.46 50.84 20.78
CA MET A 219 4.23 51.66 19.86
C MET A 219 3.32 52.61 19.06
N GLN A 220 2.13 52.15 18.69
CA GLN A 220 1.12 53.01 18.05
C GLN A 220 0.66 54.13 18.99
N SER A 221 0.34 53.83 20.25
CA SER A 221 -0.09 54.86 21.20
C SER A 221 1.00 55.88 21.50
N LEU A 222 2.26 55.44 21.63
CA LEU A 222 3.41 56.34 21.77
C LEU A 222 3.59 57.24 20.54
N ASN A 223 3.45 56.71 19.33
CA ASN A 223 3.52 57.50 18.11
C ASN A 223 2.41 58.56 18.03
N GLU A 224 1.19 58.22 18.43
CA GLU A 224 0.09 59.19 18.52
C GLU A 224 0.39 60.29 19.55
N GLU A 225 1.01 59.96 20.68
CA GLU A 225 1.43 60.93 21.69
C GLU A 225 2.55 61.84 21.17
N ILE A 226 3.55 61.28 20.48
CA ILE A 226 4.63 62.06 19.83
C ILE A 226 4.04 63.02 18.81
N GLN A 227 3.13 62.56 17.95
CA GLN A 227 2.46 63.43 16.97
C GLN A 227 1.72 64.58 17.67
N LYS A 228 0.98 64.30 18.75
CA LYS A 228 0.31 65.36 19.53
C LYS A 228 1.32 66.37 20.06
N LYS A 229 2.38 65.91 20.72
CA LYS A 229 3.43 66.79 21.25
C LYS A 229 4.13 67.59 20.15
N ASP A 230 4.41 67.01 18.99
CA ASP A 230 4.99 67.73 17.85
C ASP A 230 4.06 68.84 17.34
N THR A 231 2.75 68.59 17.28
CA THR A 231 1.80 69.65 16.89
C THR A 231 1.73 70.78 17.91
N GLU A 232 1.80 70.47 19.21
CA GLU A 232 1.88 71.48 20.27
C GLU A 232 3.18 72.26 20.21
N LEU A 233 4.30 71.58 20.03
CA LEU A 233 5.62 72.18 19.92
C LEU A 233 5.72 73.07 18.68
N GLN A 234 5.10 72.69 17.54
CA GLN A 234 4.96 73.56 16.38
C GLN A 234 4.11 74.80 16.67
N LYS A 235 2.99 74.67 17.40
CA LYS A 235 2.16 75.82 17.81
C LYS A 235 2.96 76.78 18.71
N GLU A 236 3.68 76.26 19.68
CA GLU A 236 4.55 77.07 20.55
C GLU A 236 5.71 77.71 19.77
N ARG A 237 6.38 76.98 18.86
CA ARG A 237 7.39 77.57 17.97
C ARG A 237 6.82 78.71 17.13
N LYS A 238 5.58 78.62 16.64
CA LYS A 238 4.90 79.71 15.91
C LYS A 238 4.61 80.91 16.82
N LYS A 239 4.24 80.69 18.08
CA LYS A 239 4.07 81.77 19.07
C LYS A 239 5.41 82.44 19.39
N VAL A 240 6.45 81.66 19.68
CA VAL A 240 7.81 82.16 19.93
C VAL A 240 8.34 82.93 18.73
N LYS A 241 8.12 82.46 17.50
CA LYS A 241 8.52 83.18 16.28
C LYS A 241 7.79 84.52 16.08
N ARG A 242 6.51 84.59 16.48
CA ARG A 242 5.75 85.84 16.48
C ARG A 242 6.28 86.81 17.54
N LEU A 243 6.53 86.32 18.75
CA LEU A 243 7.12 87.10 19.84
C LEU A 243 8.55 87.54 19.51
N SER A 244 9.36 86.70 18.85
CA SER A 244 10.71 87.04 18.43
C SER A 244 10.72 88.05 17.28
N GLY A 245 9.76 87.99 16.35
CA GLY A 245 9.59 89.01 15.32
C GLY A 245 9.21 90.38 15.91
N GLN A 246 8.39 90.39 16.96
CA GLN A 246 8.08 91.61 17.75
C GLN A 246 9.29 92.11 18.56
N VAL A 247 10.19 91.22 18.97
CA VAL A 247 11.45 91.57 19.66
C VAL A 247 12.54 92.04 18.68
N GLU A 248 12.58 91.52 17.45
CA GLU A 248 13.51 91.98 16.40
C GLU A 248 13.10 93.33 15.78
N GLU A 249 11.81 93.64 15.67
CA GLU A 249 11.34 95.01 15.38
C GLU A 249 11.76 96.02 16.47
N ALA A 250 12.09 95.55 17.67
CA ALA A 250 12.63 96.36 18.77
C ALA A 250 14.18 96.34 18.87
N LYS A 251 14.90 95.63 17.98
CA LYS A 251 16.35 95.42 18.08
C LYS A 251 17.09 95.52 16.74
N SER A 252 16.65 96.39 15.83
CA SER A 252 17.47 96.80 14.68
C SER A 252 18.64 97.70 15.13
N THR A 253 19.70 97.10 15.70
CA THR A 253 21.05 97.65 15.62
C THR A 253 22.07 96.51 15.70
N THR A 254 22.99 96.54 14.73
CA THR A 254 24.32 95.88 14.69
C THR A 254 24.42 94.37 14.44
N THR A 255 24.79 94.04 13.18
CA THR A 255 26.05 93.36 12.72
C THR A 255 26.54 92.11 13.45
N ASP A 256 27.23 91.14 12.85
CA ASP A 256 27.58 90.68 11.50
C ASP A 256 28.37 89.36 11.74
N ASN A 257 28.74 88.64 10.68
CA ASN A 257 29.84 87.66 10.60
C ASN A 257 29.61 86.16 10.92
N THR A 258 29.36 85.43 9.83
CA THR A 258 30.21 84.40 9.17
C THR A 258 30.75 83.15 9.90
N VAL A 259 30.86 82.09 9.06
CA VAL A 259 31.72 80.89 9.09
C VAL A 259 31.16 79.70 9.89
N GLY A 260 31.14 78.46 9.42
CA GLY A 260 31.64 77.86 8.19
C GLY A 260 31.25 76.38 8.14
N ALA A 261 31.32 75.81 6.94
CA ALA A 261 31.07 74.41 6.65
C ALA A 261 32.12 73.49 7.31
N ASN A 262 31.73 72.26 7.66
CA ASN A 262 32.61 71.12 7.45
C ASN A 262 31.88 69.78 7.36
N GLN A 263 32.28 69.02 6.33
CA GLN A 263 31.90 67.65 6.00
C GLN A 263 32.79 66.64 6.77
N GLY A 264 32.31 65.41 6.98
CA GLY A 264 33.12 64.24 7.35
C GLY A 264 32.28 62.96 7.38
N LYS A 265 32.25 62.20 6.27
CA LYS A 265 33.00 60.95 5.98
C LYS A 265 32.67 59.76 6.91
N SER A 266 31.90 58.83 6.36
CA SER A 266 31.62 57.47 6.86
C SER A 266 32.81 56.54 6.56
N VAL A 267 33.13 55.65 7.51
CA VAL A 267 34.10 54.55 7.36
C VAL A 267 33.43 53.26 7.85
N LEU A 268 33.28 52.28 6.95
CA LEU A 268 32.93 50.89 7.29
C LEU A 268 34.18 50.17 7.82
N HIS A 269 34.05 49.45 8.93
CA HIS A 269 35.01 48.41 9.32
C HIS A 269 34.37 47.03 9.10
N GLN A 270 35.11 46.13 8.46
CA GLN A 270 34.74 44.75 8.20
C GLN A 270 35.58 43.85 9.12
N GLU A 271 34.93 43.07 9.99
CA GLU A 271 35.58 41.98 10.71
C GLU A 271 34.82 40.68 10.41
N LYS A 272 35.58 39.63 10.09
CA LYS A 272 35.10 38.37 9.53
C LYS A 272 34.85 37.39 10.66
N VAL A 273 33.60 37.01 10.92
CA VAL A 273 33.25 35.88 11.78
C VAL A 273 32.74 34.73 10.92
N GLN A 274 33.37 33.57 11.07
CA GLN A 274 33.13 32.37 10.29
C GLN A 274 31.72 31.80 10.60
N GLY A 275 30.86 31.70 9.58
CA GLY A 275 29.76 30.73 9.60
C GLY A 275 28.32 31.22 9.44
N VAL A 276 28.02 32.31 8.72
CA VAL A 276 26.67 32.57 8.15
C VAL A 276 26.84 33.41 6.87
N ALA A 277 26.02 33.13 5.83
CA ALA A 277 26.02 33.89 4.58
C ALA A 277 25.57 35.35 4.79
N ASP A 278 26.46 36.27 4.39
CA ASP A 278 26.30 37.70 4.08
C ASP A 278 25.31 38.54 4.90
N ALA A 279 25.82 39.15 5.98
CA ALA A 279 25.20 40.31 6.65
C ALA A 279 26.15 41.52 6.57
N TYR A 280 25.63 42.71 6.26
CA TYR A 280 26.37 43.97 6.39
C TYR A 280 25.59 44.96 7.26
N THR A 281 26.31 45.63 8.16
CA THR A 281 25.82 46.68 9.04
C THR A 281 25.96 48.05 8.38
N VAL A 282 24.94 48.90 8.53
CA VAL A 282 25.00 50.32 8.15
C VAL A 282 24.91 51.15 9.42
N THR A 283 26.00 51.80 9.81
CA THR A 283 26.04 52.75 10.93
C THR A 283 25.76 54.16 10.42
N GLY A 284 24.55 54.65 10.68
CA GLY A 284 24.22 56.07 10.65
C GLY A 284 24.38 56.68 12.03
N ILE A 285 24.93 57.90 12.11
CA ILE A 285 25.13 58.61 13.38
C ILE A 285 23.77 58.90 14.02
N GLY A 286 23.50 58.29 15.19
CA GLY A 286 22.50 58.80 16.15
C GLY A 286 21.28 57.91 16.49
N THR A 287 21.11 56.71 15.94
CA THR A 287 20.01 55.80 16.34
C THR A 287 20.47 54.33 16.38
N GLU A 288 19.88 53.53 17.28
CA GLU A 288 20.22 52.14 17.56
C GLU A 288 20.30 51.26 16.28
N PRO A 289 21.21 50.26 16.25
CA PRO A 289 21.44 49.44 15.07
C PRO A 289 20.23 48.57 14.72
N TYR A 290 19.80 48.58 13.45
CA TYR A 290 18.81 47.65 12.92
C TYR A 290 19.41 46.78 11.80
N VAL A 291 19.06 45.50 11.79
CA VAL A 291 19.51 44.50 10.81
C VAL A 291 18.45 44.41 9.70
N VAL A 292 18.85 44.64 8.44
CA VAL A 292 18.00 44.41 7.27
C VAL A 292 18.25 42.99 6.76
N VAL A 293 17.28 42.10 6.95
CA VAL A 293 17.26 40.77 6.32
C VAL A 293 16.51 40.90 4.99
N ARG A 294 17.17 40.59 3.86
CA ARG A 294 16.44 40.36 2.60
C ARG A 294 15.56 39.13 2.81
N ASN A 295 14.24 39.28 2.71
CA ASN A 295 13.35 38.14 2.57
C ASN A 295 13.73 37.41 1.29
N THR A 296 14.43 36.28 1.42
CA THR A 296 14.41 35.29 0.36
C THR A 296 12.97 34.80 0.26
N VAL A 297 12.45 34.82 -0.96
CA VAL A 297 11.14 34.29 -1.32
C VAL A 297 11.00 32.91 -0.67
N PRO A 298 9.89 32.60 0.03
CA PRO A 298 9.74 31.29 0.64
C PRO A 298 9.82 30.23 -0.46
N ASP A 299 10.85 29.38 -0.36
CA ASP A 299 11.00 28.16 -1.15
C ASP A 299 9.65 27.42 -1.11
N GLU A 300 9.09 27.16 -2.29
CA GLU A 300 7.85 26.39 -2.46
C GLU A 300 7.92 25.11 -1.62
N LYS A 301 6.82 24.81 -0.91
CA LYS A 301 6.63 23.60 -0.11
C LYS A 301 7.08 22.37 -0.92
N LYS A 302 8.24 21.80 -0.59
CA LYS A 302 8.78 20.63 -1.28
C LYS A 302 7.81 19.47 -1.07
N SER A 303 7.29 18.92 -2.18
CA SER A 303 6.34 17.81 -2.21
C SER A 303 6.83 16.63 -1.35
N PRO A 304 5.94 15.98 -0.56
CA PRO A 304 6.27 14.78 0.23
C PRO A 304 6.97 13.67 -0.58
N ALA A 305 6.69 13.58 -1.88
CA ALA A 305 7.31 12.63 -2.80
C ALA A 305 8.83 12.84 -2.94
N VAL A 306 9.30 14.09 -2.91
CA VAL A 306 10.74 14.43 -3.06
C VAL A 306 11.54 14.05 -1.80
N ALA A 307 10.90 14.10 -0.62
CA ALA A 307 11.50 13.66 0.63
C ALA A 307 11.65 12.13 0.69
N LEU A 308 10.64 11.38 0.19
CA LEU A 308 10.69 9.92 0.05
C LEU A 308 11.78 9.47 -0.93
N ILE A 309 11.89 10.12 -2.10
CA ILE A 309 12.94 9.83 -3.09
C ILE A 309 14.34 10.07 -2.49
N LYS A 310 14.53 11.15 -1.70
CA LYS A 310 15.83 11.36 -1.04
C LYS A 310 16.13 10.29 0.01
N LYS A 311 15.13 9.77 0.73
CA LYS A 311 15.31 8.75 1.79
C LYS A 311 15.57 7.35 1.22
N LEU A 312 14.93 6.99 0.11
CA LEU A 312 15.09 5.68 -0.55
C LEU A 312 16.41 5.55 -1.33
N PHE A 313 17.03 6.65 -1.77
CA PHE A 313 18.20 6.62 -2.66
C PHE A 313 19.52 7.08 -2.01
N LEU A 314 19.65 7.02 -0.68
CA LEU A 314 20.80 7.55 0.06
C LEU A 314 22.16 6.89 -0.27
N SER A 315 23.02 7.70 -0.91
CA SER A 315 24.49 7.79 -0.69
C SER A 315 25.49 6.88 -1.43
N LYS A 316 25.28 6.59 -2.73
CA LYS A 316 26.41 6.33 -3.65
C LYS A 316 26.36 7.26 -4.86
N ARG A 317 27.52 7.78 -5.27
CA ARG A 317 27.70 8.73 -6.40
C ARG A 317 27.06 8.24 -7.72
N SER A 318 26.80 6.93 -7.82
CA SER A 318 26.20 6.19 -8.94
C SER A 318 24.67 6.36 -9.08
N ASN A 319 23.94 6.70 -8.02
CA ASN A 319 22.46 6.71 -8.05
C ASN A 319 21.85 8.01 -8.59
N ARG A 320 22.67 9.00 -8.97
CA ARG A 320 22.20 10.31 -9.49
C ARG A 320 21.50 10.22 -10.84
N TYR A 321 21.90 9.27 -11.70
CA TYR A 321 21.29 9.08 -13.02
C TYR A 321 19.85 8.57 -12.89
N LEU A 322 19.65 7.49 -12.12
CA LEU A 322 18.32 6.95 -11.82
C LEU A 322 17.43 7.97 -11.12
N MET A 323 17.96 8.72 -10.14
CA MET A 323 17.19 9.77 -9.46
C MET A 323 16.72 10.86 -10.42
N LYS A 324 17.56 11.28 -11.38
CA LYS A 324 17.16 12.23 -12.43
C LYS A 324 16.09 11.64 -13.33
N LYS A 325 16.21 10.36 -13.70
CA LYS A 325 15.25 9.67 -14.56
C LYS A 325 13.89 9.49 -13.87
N VAL A 326 13.86 9.06 -12.61
CA VAL A 326 12.63 8.92 -11.82
C VAL A 326 11.89 10.26 -11.67
N ILE A 327 12.63 11.35 -11.45
CA ILE A 327 12.05 12.71 -11.40
C ILE A 327 11.49 13.14 -12.77
N GLN A 328 12.13 12.75 -13.87
CA GLN A 328 11.69 13.07 -15.23
C GLN A 328 10.51 12.23 -15.71
N THR A 329 10.24 11.07 -15.10
CA THR A 329 9.31 10.06 -15.66
C THR A 329 7.89 10.14 -15.07
N ASP A 330 7.58 11.11 -14.19
CA ASP A 330 6.28 11.29 -13.53
C ASP A 330 5.72 9.98 -12.92
N LEU A 331 6.57 9.29 -12.15
CA LEU A 331 6.20 8.08 -11.43
C LEU A 331 5.44 8.43 -10.14
N ASN A 332 4.41 7.64 -9.82
CA ASN A 332 3.69 7.75 -8.55
C ASN A 332 4.45 7.07 -7.39
N GLU A 333 3.99 7.28 -6.15
CA GLU A 333 4.67 6.77 -4.95
C GLU A 333 4.84 5.25 -4.95
N GLY A 334 3.83 4.50 -5.39
CA GLY A 334 3.91 3.03 -5.47
C GLY A 334 4.94 2.57 -6.49
N GLN A 335 5.04 3.24 -7.63
CA GLN A 335 6.02 2.94 -8.66
C GLN A 335 7.45 3.27 -8.22
N ILE A 336 7.64 4.38 -7.49
CA ILE A 336 8.94 4.76 -6.91
C ILE A 336 9.40 3.71 -5.89
N ARG A 337 8.49 3.18 -5.06
CA ARG A 337 8.80 2.09 -4.12
C ARG A 337 9.23 0.80 -4.85
N GLN A 338 8.62 0.48 -5.98
CA GLN A 338 9.01 -0.67 -6.79
C GLN A 338 10.40 -0.49 -7.43
N VAL A 339 10.71 0.70 -7.95
CA VAL A 339 12.07 1.01 -8.45
C VAL A 339 13.11 0.85 -7.34
N ALA A 340 12.81 1.31 -6.12
CA ALA A 340 13.68 1.11 -4.97
C ALA A 340 13.84 -0.37 -4.59
N SER A 341 12.75 -1.15 -4.56
CA SER A 341 12.80 -2.59 -4.30
C SER A 341 13.62 -3.35 -5.36
N GLY A 342 13.51 -2.97 -6.63
CA GLY A 342 14.34 -3.53 -7.70
C GLY A 342 15.83 -3.28 -7.47
N MET A 343 16.20 -2.09 -6.99
CA MET A 343 17.58 -1.77 -6.63
C MET A 343 18.09 -2.62 -5.46
N GLU A 344 17.29 -2.78 -4.42
CA GLU A 344 17.62 -3.61 -3.25
C GLU A 344 17.81 -5.08 -3.63
N LYS A 345 17.01 -5.58 -4.58
CA LYS A 345 17.09 -6.93 -5.13
C LYS A 345 18.18 -7.11 -6.21
N GLY A 346 19.02 -6.09 -6.44
CA GLY A 346 20.19 -6.21 -7.31
C GLY A 346 19.91 -6.16 -8.81
N LEU A 347 18.81 -5.53 -9.24
CA LEU A 347 18.59 -5.28 -10.67
C LEU A 347 19.70 -4.42 -11.26
N THR A 348 20.09 -4.72 -12.50
CA THR A 348 21.03 -3.92 -13.28
C THR A 348 20.42 -2.57 -13.67
N TYR A 349 21.26 -1.59 -14.01
CA TYR A 349 20.78 -0.28 -14.49
C TYR A 349 19.88 -0.39 -15.72
N GLU A 350 20.13 -1.35 -16.61
CA GLU A 350 19.31 -1.60 -17.80
C GLU A 350 17.92 -2.14 -17.44
N GLN A 351 17.86 -3.11 -16.51
CA GLN A 351 16.60 -3.64 -15.98
C GLN A 351 15.80 -2.56 -15.23
N LEU A 352 16.47 -1.70 -14.46
CA LEU A 352 15.83 -0.57 -13.77
C LEU A 352 15.33 0.50 -14.75
N ASP A 353 16.05 0.74 -15.85
CA ASP A 353 15.62 1.65 -16.89
C ASP A 353 14.35 1.14 -17.59
N ILE A 354 14.29 -0.15 -17.94
CA ILE A 354 13.10 -0.80 -18.49
C ILE A 354 11.93 -0.72 -17.50
N LEU A 355 12.19 -0.97 -16.22
CA LEU A 355 11.19 -0.91 -15.16
C LEU A 355 10.58 0.50 -15.04
N ILE A 356 11.42 1.55 -15.05
CA ILE A 356 11.01 2.97 -15.02
C ILE A 356 10.22 3.36 -16.26
N GLU A 357 10.68 2.96 -17.45
CA GLU A 357 10.05 3.31 -18.73
C GLU A 357 8.71 2.61 -18.95
N SER A 358 8.52 1.43 -18.35
CA SER A 358 7.27 0.66 -18.47
C SER A 358 6.04 1.42 -17.98
N LYS A 359 6.20 2.35 -17.01
CA LYS A 359 5.11 3.06 -16.30
C LYS A 359 3.98 2.14 -15.83
N ALA A 360 4.27 0.86 -15.63
CA ALA A 360 3.28 -0.13 -15.27
C ALA A 360 2.73 0.14 -13.86
N ALA A 361 1.56 -0.43 -13.54
CA ALA A 361 1.04 -0.39 -12.18
C ALA A 361 2.03 -1.08 -11.20
N PRO A 362 2.11 -0.66 -9.92
CA PRO A 362 3.08 -1.20 -8.97
C PRO A 362 3.07 -2.73 -8.86
N GLU A 363 1.91 -3.36 -8.98
CA GLU A 363 1.73 -4.82 -8.92
C GLU A 363 2.40 -5.51 -10.11
N ARG A 364 2.30 -4.90 -11.30
CA ARG A 364 3.00 -5.40 -12.50
C ARG A 364 4.50 -5.15 -12.43
N MET A 365 4.93 -4.03 -11.86
CA MET A 365 6.35 -3.75 -11.63
C MET A 365 6.98 -4.79 -10.68
N ALA A 366 6.24 -5.24 -9.65
CA ALA A 366 6.70 -6.30 -8.76
C ALA A 366 7.00 -7.61 -9.52
N GLY A 367 6.11 -8.02 -10.44
CA GLY A 367 6.35 -9.18 -11.30
C GLY A 367 7.55 -9.01 -12.25
N ILE A 368 7.76 -7.81 -12.80
CA ILE A 368 8.94 -7.51 -13.64
C ILE A 368 10.24 -7.62 -12.83
N ILE A 369 10.22 -7.18 -11.57
CA ILE A 369 11.37 -7.29 -10.66
C ILE A 369 11.68 -8.76 -10.36
N GLU A 370 10.69 -9.60 -10.07
CA GLU A 370 10.91 -11.03 -9.82
C GLU A 370 11.53 -11.75 -11.03
N LEU A 371 11.06 -11.44 -12.24
CA LEU A 371 11.63 -11.97 -13.47
C LEU A 371 13.08 -11.52 -13.68
N ALA A 372 13.39 -10.25 -13.41
CA ALA A 372 14.74 -9.71 -13.53
C ALA A 372 15.71 -10.32 -12.48
N VAL A 373 15.22 -10.60 -11.27
CA VAL A 373 16.00 -11.30 -10.23
C VAL A 373 16.30 -12.74 -10.65
N LEU A 374 15.32 -13.46 -11.20
CA LEU A 374 15.52 -14.80 -11.75
C LEU A 374 16.49 -14.80 -12.93
N GLU A 375 16.40 -13.80 -13.81
CA GLU A 375 17.35 -13.66 -14.92
C GLU A 375 18.80 -13.46 -14.41
N ASN A 376 18.98 -12.67 -13.36
CA ASN A 376 20.30 -12.43 -12.77
C ASN A 376 20.85 -13.69 -12.11
N SER A 377 20.02 -14.46 -11.39
CA SER A 377 20.46 -15.72 -10.76
C SER A 377 20.81 -16.81 -11.77
N LEU A 378 20.15 -16.83 -12.94
CA LEU A 378 20.46 -17.76 -14.03
C LEU A 378 21.73 -17.37 -14.83
N LYS A 379 22.17 -16.11 -14.76
CA LYS A 379 23.42 -15.65 -15.40
C LYS A 379 24.65 -15.83 -14.50
N GLU A 380 24.45 -16.02 -13.19
CA GLU A 380 25.51 -16.23 -12.21
C GLU A 380 25.82 -17.71 -11.94
N GLY A 381 24.99 -18.64 -12.42
CA GLY A 381 25.24 -20.09 -12.44
C GLY A 381 25.69 -20.58 -13.81
#